data_AF-A0A9D8QGI2-F1
#
_entry.id   AF-A0A9D8QGI2-F1
#
_cell.length_a   1.000
_cell.length_b   1.000
_cell.length_c   1.000
_cell.angle_alpha   90.00
_cell.angle_beta   90.00
_cell.angle_gamma   90.00
#
_symmetry.space_group_name_H-M   'P 1'
#
loop_
_entity.id
_entity.type
_entity.pdbx_description
1 polymer ?
#
loop_
_entity_poly.entity_id
_entity_poly.type
_entity_poly.pdbx_seq_one_letter_code
_entity_poly.pdbx_strand_id
1 'polypeptide(L)'
;MAVHPDGRWLQQGLDGHPNGHSTPNSFDAVAAVAQRSAGLVDPVVPRGIAEMLATSRELLSHSWFHYEFMAIACLVAFEAVEATLRQTVYPFAKPDTPFEALVDQAVKERHLGADVGERVKAGPRLRSGLAQRGGQAEYTFAIAEPIVEFCHRVVSRLASSDPS
;
A
#
# COMPACT_ATOMS: atom_id res chain seq x y z
N MET A 1 -2.73 19.02 -25.87
CA MET A 1 -1.53 18.17 -25.83
C MET A 1 -1.98 16.81 -25.31
N ALA A 2 -1.87 15.74 -26.08
CA ALA A 2 -2.29 14.42 -25.60
C ALA A 2 -1.34 14.02 -24.46
N VAL A 3 -1.89 13.70 -23.29
CA VAL A 3 -1.07 13.26 -22.15
C VAL A 3 -0.80 11.78 -22.36
N HIS A 4 0.44 11.45 -22.68
CA HIS A 4 0.86 10.08 -22.97
C HIS A 4 1.23 9.35 -21.66
N PRO A 5 0.93 8.05 -21.55
CA PRO A 5 1.44 7.25 -20.43
C PRO A 5 2.96 7.24 -20.41
N ASP A 6 3.53 6.95 -19.24
CA ASP A 6 4.93 6.52 -19.15
C ASP A 6 5.14 5.31 -20.08
N GLY A 7 6.19 5.34 -20.90
CA GLY A 7 6.43 4.33 -21.93
C GLY A 7 6.52 2.89 -21.39
N ARG A 8 6.82 2.72 -20.10
CA ARG A 8 6.84 1.41 -19.45
C ARG A 8 5.45 0.77 -19.34
N TRP A 9 4.37 1.56 -19.24
CA TRP A 9 3.00 1.02 -19.28
C TRP A 9 2.70 0.25 -20.56
N LEU A 10 3.25 0.72 -21.70
CA LEU A 10 3.08 0.10 -23.00
C LEU A 10 3.84 -1.22 -23.11
N GLN A 11 4.93 -1.38 -22.36
CA GLN A 11 5.71 -2.61 -22.30
C GLN A 11 5.05 -3.69 -21.42
N GLN A 12 4.16 -3.29 -20.49
CA GLN A 12 3.44 -4.22 -19.61
C GLN A 12 2.12 -4.74 -20.19
N GLY A 13 1.72 -4.26 -21.37
CA GLY A 13 0.47 -4.65 -22.03
C GLY A 13 0.36 -6.11 -22.51
N LEU A 14 1.35 -6.98 -22.22
CA LEU A 14 1.39 -8.35 -22.72
C LEU A 14 1.34 -9.43 -21.63
N ASP A 15 1.69 -9.10 -20.39
CA ASP A 15 1.66 -10.06 -19.28
C ASP A 15 0.44 -9.73 -18.41
N GLY A 16 -0.65 -10.46 -18.66
CA GLY A 16 -1.94 -10.23 -18.02
C GLY A 16 -1.87 -10.16 -16.50
N HIS A 17 -2.86 -9.47 -15.91
CA HIS A 17 -3.07 -9.48 -14.46
C HIS A 17 -3.11 -10.95 -13.96
N PRO A 18 -2.50 -11.29 -12.81
CA PRO A 18 -2.55 -12.65 -12.26
C PRO A 18 -3.98 -13.18 -12.01
N ASN A 19 -4.99 -12.32 -12.13
CA ASN A 19 -6.41 -12.62 -11.96
C ASN A 19 -7.19 -12.61 -13.31
N GLY A 20 -6.51 -12.56 -14.46
CA GLY A 20 -7.15 -12.58 -15.79
C GLY A 20 -7.80 -11.26 -16.24
N HIS A 21 -7.63 -10.17 -15.49
CA HIS A 21 -8.15 -8.85 -15.88
C HIS A 21 -7.22 -8.17 -16.91
N SER A 22 -7.81 -7.47 -17.88
CA SER A 22 -7.07 -6.60 -18.79
C SER A 22 -6.35 -5.51 -18.02
N THR A 23 -5.09 -5.24 -18.36
CA THR A 23 -4.34 -4.11 -17.82
C THR A 23 -5.05 -2.79 -18.16
N PRO A 24 -5.19 -1.85 -17.21
CA PRO A 24 -5.78 -0.55 -17.51
C PRO A 24 -5.02 0.15 -18.64
N ASN A 25 -5.76 0.68 -19.62
CA ASN A 25 -5.19 1.29 -20.83
C ASN A 25 -5.42 2.81 -20.92
N SER A 26 -5.91 3.42 -19.84
CA SER A 26 -6.11 4.86 -19.71
C SER A 26 -5.92 5.27 -18.25
N PHE A 27 -5.63 6.56 -18.03
CA PHE A 27 -5.62 7.13 -16.68
C PHE A 27 -6.92 6.84 -15.93
N ASP A 28 -8.08 7.05 -16.57
CA ASP A 28 -9.39 6.82 -15.95
C ASP A 28 -9.57 5.37 -15.50
N ALA A 29 -9.06 4.40 -16.27
CA ALA A 29 -9.10 2.99 -15.91
C ALA A 29 -8.18 2.69 -14.71
N VAL A 30 -6.97 3.25 -14.67
CA VAL A 30 -6.04 3.12 -13.53
C VAL A 30 -6.67 3.74 -12.28
N ALA A 31 -7.21 4.95 -12.40
CA ALA A 31 -7.85 5.67 -11.30
C ALA A 31 -9.06 4.93 -10.75
N ALA A 32 -9.92 4.40 -11.63
CA ALA A 32 -11.07 3.59 -11.23
C ALA A 32 -10.65 2.35 -10.42
N VAL A 33 -9.58 1.69 -10.85
CA VAL A 33 -9.01 0.53 -10.12
C VAL A 33 -8.44 0.95 -8.77
N ALA A 34 -7.59 1.98 -8.73
CA ALA A 34 -6.99 2.46 -7.49
C ALA A 34 -8.05 2.89 -6.47
N GLN A 35 -9.16 3.48 -6.95
CA GLN A 35 -10.24 3.97 -6.09
C GLN A 35 -11.10 2.85 -5.48
N ARG A 36 -11.01 1.59 -5.97
CA ARG A 36 -11.72 0.46 -5.35
C ARG A 36 -11.36 0.28 -3.87
N SER A 37 -10.11 0.56 -3.51
CA SER A 37 -9.65 0.44 -2.12
C SER A 37 -10.21 1.53 -1.19
N ALA A 38 -10.80 2.61 -1.72
CA ALA A 38 -11.40 3.65 -0.89
C ALA A 38 -12.55 3.13 -0.03
N GLY A 39 -13.37 2.21 -0.58
CA GLY A 39 -14.48 1.57 0.14
C GLY A 39 -14.03 0.57 1.22
N LEU A 40 -12.73 0.32 1.36
CA LEU A 40 -12.18 -0.59 2.37
C LEU A 40 -11.78 0.13 3.66
N VAL A 41 -11.74 1.46 3.66
CA VAL A 41 -11.31 2.27 4.81
C VAL A 41 -12.48 2.44 5.77
N ASP A 42 -12.32 1.92 6.99
CA ASP A 42 -13.32 2.09 8.06
C ASP A 42 -13.38 3.57 8.51
N PRO A 43 -14.57 4.17 8.71
CA PRO A 43 -14.71 5.54 9.22
C PRO A 43 -14.01 5.81 10.56
N VAL A 44 -13.71 4.77 11.36
CA VAL A 44 -12.97 4.90 12.63
C VAL A 44 -11.48 5.22 12.43
N VAL A 45 -10.94 5.02 11.22
CA VAL A 45 -9.53 5.30 10.91
C VAL A 45 -9.25 6.79 11.14
N PRO A 46 -8.23 7.14 11.96
CA PRO A 46 -7.87 8.54 12.19
C PRO A 46 -7.60 9.30 10.90
N ARG A 47 -8.05 10.56 10.83
CA ARG A 47 -8.01 11.38 9.62
C ARG A 47 -6.64 11.40 8.92
N GLY A 48 -5.55 11.59 9.67
CA GLY A 48 -4.21 11.63 9.09
C GLY A 48 -3.81 10.32 8.41
N ILE A 49 -4.18 9.18 8.99
CA ILE A 49 -3.94 7.85 8.41
C ILE A 49 -4.82 7.65 7.17
N ALA A 50 -6.09 8.07 7.22
CA ALA A 50 -6.99 8.03 6.06
C ALA A 50 -6.48 8.88 4.89
N GLU A 51 -5.88 10.05 5.16
CA GLU A 51 -5.24 10.92 4.17
C GLU A 51 -3.99 10.28 3.55
N MET A 52 -3.19 9.53 4.33
CA MET A 52 -2.08 8.73 3.79
C MET A 52 -2.57 7.64 2.83
N LEU A 53 -3.62 6.91 3.20
CA LEU A 53 -4.24 5.91 2.32
C LEU A 53 -4.82 6.54 1.05
N ALA A 54 -5.44 7.71 1.15
CA ALA A 54 -5.89 8.47 -0.02
C ALA A 54 -4.71 8.87 -0.92
N THR A 55 -3.63 9.37 -0.34
CA THR A 55 -2.40 9.72 -1.07
C THR A 55 -1.81 8.52 -1.80
N SER A 56 -1.80 7.34 -1.17
CA SER A 56 -1.36 6.09 -1.81
C SER A 56 -2.18 5.76 -3.06
N ARG A 57 -3.53 5.90 -3.01
CA ARG A 57 -4.40 5.67 -4.19
C ARG A 57 -4.19 6.71 -5.28
N GLU A 58 -4.01 7.97 -4.92
CA GLU A 58 -3.71 9.04 -5.87
C GLU A 58 -2.38 8.79 -6.57
N LEU A 59 -1.33 8.40 -5.84
CA LEU A 59 -0.04 8.02 -6.42
C LEU A 59 -0.18 6.82 -7.36
N LEU A 60 -0.97 5.81 -6.98
CA LEU A 60 -1.23 4.66 -7.83
C LEU A 60 -1.94 5.08 -9.13
N SER A 61 -2.87 6.03 -9.07
CA SER A 61 -3.56 6.59 -10.25
C SER A 61 -2.59 7.37 -11.14
N HIS A 62 -1.78 8.24 -10.54
CA HIS A 62 -0.79 9.07 -11.24
C HIS A 62 0.41 8.27 -11.73
N SER A 63 0.55 7.01 -11.33
CA SER A 63 1.58 6.13 -11.86
C SER A 63 1.45 5.90 -13.36
N TRP A 64 0.26 6.15 -13.93
CA TRP A 64 0.03 6.25 -15.37
C TRP A 64 1.01 7.21 -16.06
N PHE A 65 1.31 8.34 -15.42
CA PHE A 65 2.22 9.37 -15.94
C PHE A 65 3.66 9.17 -15.48
N HIS A 66 3.86 8.62 -14.28
CA HIS A 66 5.16 8.40 -13.66
C HIS A 66 5.23 7.04 -13.00
N TYR A 67 5.83 6.07 -13.67
CA TYR A 67 5.82 4.67 -13.22
C TYR A 67 6.38 4.48 -11.80
N GLU A 68 7.35 5.29 -11.38
CA GLU A 68 7.92 5.28 -10.02
C GLU A 68 6.86 5.50 -8.93
N PHE A 69 5.73 6.15 -9.23
CA PHE A 69 4.67 6.34 -8.26
C PHE A 69 3.99 5.03 -7.84
N MET A 70 4.13 3.93 -8.58
CA MET A 70 3.67 2.60 -8.12
C MET A 70 4.39 2.18 -6.83
N ALA A 71 5.72 2.27 -6.86
CA ALA A 71 6.57 1.98 -5.72
C ALA A 71 6.27 2.91 -4.54
N ILE A 72 6.16 4.22 -4.80
CA ILE A 72 5.87 5.21 -3.76
C ILE A 72 4.47 4.99 -3.18
N ALA A 73 3.47 4.62 -3.98
CA ALA A 73 2.14 4.27 -3.52
C ALA A 73 2.18 3.12 -2.50
N CYS A 74 2.94 2.05 -2.78
CA CYS A 74 3.15 0.96 -1.84
C CYS A 74 3.82 1.44 -0.55
N LEU A 75 4.86 2.28 -0.63
CA LEU A 75 5.54 2.83 0.53
C LEU A 75 4.61 3.60 1.46
N VAL A 76 3.86 4.54 0.89
CA VAL A 76 2.90 5.37 1.64
C VAL A 76 1.82 4.47 2.29
N ALA A 77 1.40 3.40 1.61
CA ALA A 77 0.45 2.44 2.16
C ALA A 77 1.02 1.68 3.39
N PHE A 78 2.29 1.24 3.34
CA PHE A 78 2.96 0.62 4.48
C PHE A 78 3.24 1.61 5.62
N GLU A 79 3.56 2.86 5.30
CA GLU A 79 3.68 3.92 6.30
C GLU A 79 2.35 4.15 7.03
N ALA A 80 1.21 4.06 6.34
CA ALA A 80 -0.09 4.13 7.01
C ALA A 80 -0.32 2.96 7.98
N VAL A 81 0.13 1.75 7.65
CA VAL A 81 0.10 0.59 8.56
C VAL A 81 0.96 0.85 9.80
N GLU A 82 2.19 1.32 9.61
CA GLU A 82 3.10 1.67 10.71
C GLU A 82 2.53 2.78 11.60
N ALA A 83 1.98 3.84 10.99
CA ALA A 83 1.31 4.92 11.70
C ALA A 83 0.13 4.40 12.52
N THR A 84 -0.68 3.49 11.97
CA THR A 84 -1.81 2.88 12.70
C THR A 84 -1.35 2.06 13.91
N LEU A 85 -0.31 1.25 13.75
CA LEU A 85 0.27 0.49 14.86
C LEU A 85 0.78 1.43 15.97
N ARG A 86 1.45 2.52 15.61
CA ARG A 86 2.04 3.45 16.59
C ARG A 86 1.02 4.37 17.24
N GLN A 87 0.01 4.83 16.50
CA GLN A 87 -0.93 5.86 16.99
C GLN A 87 -2.19 5.27 17.59
N THR A 88 -2.62 4.11 17.12
CA THR A 88 -3.90 3.50 17.53
C THR A 88 -3.67 2.30 18.44
N VAL A 89 -2.84 1.34 18.01
CA VAL A 89 -2.67 0.07 18.75
C VAL A 89 -1.69 0.21 19.90
N TYR A 90 -0.54 0.88 19.66
CA TYR A 90 0.55 1.01 20.62
C TYR A 90 0.97 2.48 20.85
N PRO A 91 0.05 3.37 21.30
CA PRO A 91 0.33 4.79 21.50
C PRO A 91 1.45 5.09 22.51
N PHE A 92 1.78 4.13 23.38
CA PHE A 92 2.82 4.25 24.39
C PHE A 92 4.11 3.48 24.04
N ALA A 93 4.20 2.89 22.84
CA ALA A 93 5.44 2.28 22.38
C ALA A 93 6.55 3.32 22.29
N LYS A 94 7.79 2.90 22.53
CA LYS A 94 8.93 3.82 22.43
C LYS A 94 9.08 4.27 20.96
N PRO A 95 9.46 5.53 20.69
CA PRO A 95 9.61 6.04 19.33
C PRO A 95 10.57 5.21 18.46
N ASP A 96 11.59 4.61 19.08
CA ASP A 96 12.62 3.79 18.44
C ASP A 96 12.27 2.31 18.32
N THR A 97 11.08 1.89 18.78
CA THR A 97 10.65 0.49 18.64
C THR A 97 10.59 0.14 17.16
N PRO A 98 11.31 -0.91 16.70
CA PRO A 98 11.33 -1.29 15.29
C PRO A 98 9.94 -1.69 14.79
N PHE A 99 9.65 -1.38 13.53
CA PHE A 99 8.36 -1.75 12.91
C PHE A 99 8.05 -3.24 13.03
N GLU A 100 9.03 -4.11 12.75
CA GLU A 100 8.86 -5.57 12.85
C GLU A 100 8.45 -6.01 14.26
N ALA A 101 8.99 -5.38 15.30
CA ALA A 101 8.63 -5.68 16.69
C ALA A 101 7.18 -5.28 17.01
N LEU A 102 6.69 -4.17 16.45
CA LEU A 102 5.28 -3.78 16.58
C LEU A 102 4.36 -4.79 15.87
N VAL A 103 4.77 -5.30 14.70
CA VAL A 103 4.01 -6.32 13.97
C VAL A 103 3.98 -7.64 14.73
N ASP A 104 5.12 -8.08 15.28
CA ASP A 104 5.21 -9.28 16.11
C ASP A 104 4.29 -9.21 17.32
N GLN A 105 4.28 -8.06 18.00
CA GLN A 105 3.38 -7.82 19.12
C GLN A 105 1.91 -7.86 18.68
N ALA A 106 1.56 -7.23 17.56
CA ALA A 106 0.20 -7.23 17.02
C ALA A 106 -0.29 -8.63 16.63
N VAL A 107 0.61 -9.52 16.17
CA VAL A 107 0.30 -10.93 15.92
C VAL A 107 0.11 -11.67 17.24
N LYS A 108 0.99 -11.47 18.22
CA LYS A 108 0.93 -12.11 19.53
C LYS A 108 -0.37 -11.77 20.28
N GLU A 109 -0.80 -10.52 20.21
CA GLU A 109 -2.04 -10.00 20.82
C GLU A 109 -3.28 -10.20 19.94
N ARG A 110 -3.13 -10.81 18.76
CA ARG A 110 -4.20 -11.18 17.82
C ARG A 110 -4.92 -10.00 17.15
N HIS A 111 -4.36 -8.80 17.19
CA HIS A 111 -4.77 -7.70 16.32
C HIS A 111 -4.57 -8.08 14.83
N LEU A 112 -3.48 -8.82 14.54
CA LEU A 112 -3.19 -9.38 13.22
C LEU A 112 -3.17 -10.92 13.24
N GLY A 113 -3.55 -11.53 12.12
CA GLY A 113 -3.24 -12.94 11.86
C GLY A 113 -1.76 -13.12 11.54
N ALA A 114 -1.20 -14.30 11.80
CA ALA A 114 0.21 -14.58 11.54
C ALA A 114 0.58 -14.41 10.06
N ASP A 115 -0.29 -14.86 9.15
CA ASP A 115 -0.15 -14.70 7.70
C ASP A 115 -0.12 -13.22 7.27
N VAL A 116 -0.99 -12.40 7.88
CA VAL A 116 -1.03 -10.96 7.65
C VAL A 116 0.23 -10.30 8.20
N GLY A 117 0.66 -10.67 9.40
CA GLY A 117 1.90 -10.14 10.01
C GLY A 117 3.14 -10.38 9.15
N GLU A 118 3.32 -11.61 8.64
CA GLU A 118 4.45 -11.93 7.75
C GLU A 118 4.42 -11.09 6.45
N ARG A 119 3.24 -10.88 5.86
CA ARG A 119 3.10 -10.00 4.70
C ARG A 119 3.41 -8.53 5.03
N VAL A 120 2.99 -8.06 6.21
CA VAL A 120 3.27 -6.69 6.66
C VAL A 120 4.78 -6.46 6.85
N LYS A 121 5.50 -7.45 7.41
CA LYS A 121 6.96 -7.41 7.57
C LYS A 121 7.74 -7.38 6.25
N ALA A 122 7.10 -7.64 5.12
CA ALA A 122 7.74 -7.44 3.81
C ALA A 122 7.96 -5.94 3.49
N GLY A 123 7.21 -5.02 4.12
CA GLY A 123 7.28 -3.57 3.86
C GLY A 123 8.70 -2.96 3.94
N PRO A 124 9.49 -3.20 5.01
CA PRO A 124 10.89 -2.77 5.09
C PRO A 124 11.79 -3.28 3.95
N ARG A 125 11.52 -4.48 3.43
CA ARG A 125 12.24 -5.02 2.27
C ARG A 125 11.91 -4.22 1.01
N LEU A 126 10.66 -3.75 0.86
CA LEU A 126 10.29 -2.85 -0.24
C LEU A 126 11.01 -1.50 -0.13
N ARG A 127 11.06 -0.88 1.06
CA ARG A 127 11.84 0.34 1.31
C ARG A 127 13.31 0.17 0.88
N SER A 128 13.89 -0.98 1.20
CA SER A 128 15.27 -1.31 0.85
C SER A 128 15.47 -1.56 -0.64
N GLY A 129 14.53 -2.25 -1.31
CA GLY A 129 14.57 -2.49 -2.76
C GLY A 129 14.45 -1.20 -3.57
N LEU A 130 13.62 -0.25 -3.12
CA LEU A 130 13.45 1.05 -3.77
C LEU A 130 14.66 1.99 -3.64
N ALA A 131 15.50 1.78 -2.64
CA ALA A 131 16.77 2.49 -2.49
C ALA A 131 17.85 1.98 -3.47
N GLN A 132 17.65 0.82 -4.10
CA GLN A 132 18.57 0.26 -5.09
C GLN A 132 18.26 0.81 -6.49
N ARG A 133 19.29 1.07 -7.29
CA ARG A 133 19.11 1.51 -8.69
C ARG A 133 18.31 0.47 -9.46
N GLY A 134 17.20 0.89 -10.05
CA GLY A 134 16.35 0.03 -10.89
C GLY A 134 15.30 -0.77 -10.14
N GLY A 135 15.32 -0.79 -8.79
CA GLY A 135 14.33 -1.52 -7.99
C GLY A 135 12.90 -1.03 -8.17
N GLN A 136 12.70 0.21 -8.64
CA GLN A 136 11.36 0.73 -8.96
C GLN A 136 10.73 0.03 -10.18
N ALA A 137 11.53 -0.48 -11.11
CA ALA A 137 11.03 -1.09 -12.35
C ALA A 137 10.29 -2.42 -12.09
N GLU A 138 10.60 -3.09 -10.96
CA GLU A 138 9.99 -4.36 -10.56
C GLU A 138 8.55 -4.19 -10.03
N TYR A 139 8.15 -2.97 -9.66
CA TYR A 139 6.80 -2.69 -9.15
C TYR A 139 5.86 -2.38 -10.30
N THR A 140 5.36 -3.44 -10.92
CA THR A 140 4.29 -3.36 -11.93
C THR A 140 2.97 -2.97 -11.29
N PHE A 141 2.01 -2.51 -12.10
CA PHE A 141 0.68 -2.19 -11.58
C PHE A 141 0.01 -3.42 -10.96
N ALA A 142 0.21 -4.59 -11.58
CA ALA A 142 -0.29 -5.88 -11.10
C ALA A 142 0.31 -6.32 -9.75
N ILE A 143 1.46 -5.76 -9.36
CA ILE A 143 2.08 -5.98 -8.06
C ILE A 143 1.66 -4.90 -7.05
N ALA A 144 1.67 -3.63 -7.49
CA ALA A 144 1.42 -2.50 -6.61
C ALA A 144 -0.03 -2.40 -6.13
N GLU A 145 -1.01 -2.66 -7.01
CA GLU A 145 -2.42 -2.56 -6.65
C GLU A 145 -2.84 -3.52 -5.52
N PRO A 146 -2.50 -4.82 -5.56
CA PRO A 146 -2.84 -5.73 -4.47
C PRO A 146 -2.15 -5.38 -3.15
N ILE A 147 -0.96 -4.77 -3.20
CA ILE A 147 -0.24 -4.30 -2.00
C ILE A 147 -0.97 -3.11 -1.38
N VAL A 148 -1.36 -2.13 -2.20
CA VAL A 148 -2.12 -0.96 -1.75
C VAL A 148 -3.45 -1.39 -1.15
N GLU A 149 -4.19 -2.28 -1.83
CA GLU A 149 -5.45 -2.84 -1.32
C GLU A 149 -5.25 -3.56 0.02
N PHE A 150 -4.23 -4.42 0.11
CA PHE A 150 -3.90 -5.14 1.33
C PHE A 150 -3.66 -4.20 2.51
N CYS A 151 -2.87 -3.14 2.33
CA CYS A 151 -2.59 -2.17 3.37
C CYS A 151 -3.85 -1.42 3.83
N HIS A 152 -4.77 -1.08 2.92
CA HIS A 152 -6.06 -0.47 3.27
C HIS A 152 -6.86 -1.38 4.21
N ARG A 153 -6.94 -2.68 3.88
CA ARG A 153 -7.65 -3.67 4.73
C ARG A 153 -7.00 -3.82 6.10
N VAL A 154 -5.67 -3.85 6.14
CA VAL A 154 -4.90 -3.97 7.40
C VAL A 154 -5.12 -2.76 8.29
N VAL A 155 -5.02 -1.54 7.74
CA VAL A 155 -5.26 -0.30 8.50
C VAL A 155 -6.67 -0.28 9.09
N SER A 156 -7.70 -0.57 8.30
CA SER A 156 -9.07 -0.62 8.81
C SER A 156 -9.23 -1.62 9.94
N ARG A 157 -8.68 -2.83 9.77
CA ARG A 157 -8.74 -3.87 10.81
C ARG A 157 -8.04 -3.42 12.10
N LEU A 158 -6.86 -2.83 12.00
CA LEU A 158 -6.10 -2.35 13.16
C LEU A 158 -6.81 -1.19 13.85
N ALA A 159 -7.43 -0.29 13.10
CA ALA A 159 -8.15 0.85 13.66
C ALA A 159 -9.45 0.45 14.37
N SER A 160 -10.12 -0.61 13.88
CA SER A 160 -11.34 -1.14 14.51
C SER A 160 -11.07 -2.19 15.61
N SER A 161 -9.81 -2.46 15.93
CA SER A 161 -9.44 -3.35 17.03
C SER A 161 -9.55 -2.60 18.36
N ASP A 162 -10.27 -3.17 19.34
CA ASP A 162 -10.35 -2.56 20.68
C ASP A 162 -8.94 -2.41 21.28
N PRO A 163 -8.61 -1.24 21.86
CA PRO A 163 -7.37 -1.09 22.62
C PRO A 163 -7.48 -1.93 23.89
N SER A 164 -6.71 -3.01 23.96
CA SER A 164 -6.56 -3.87 25.15
C SER A 164 -5.89 -3.14 26.30
#